data_AF-A0AAW3USZ7-F1
#
_entry.id   AF-A0AAW3USZ7-F1
#
_cell.length_a   1.000
_cell.length_b   1.000
_cell.length_c   1.000
_cell.angle_alpha   90.00
_cell.angle_beta   90.00
_cell.angle_gamma   90.00
#
_symmetry.space_group_name_H-M   'P 1'
#
loop_
_entity.id
_entity.type
_entity.pdbx_description
1 polymer ?
#
loop_
_entity_poly.entity_id
_entity_poly.type
_entity_poly.pdbx_seq_one_letter_code
_entity_poly.pdbx_strand_id
1 'polypeptide(L)'
;MKTRIFTYVECPCGHRGAVIESLDIGDFQGPQYRTWLRDLNHAGTYEGVDRLFARAKPGCPACGRSLGPENIVGRSELEGSGVVLRPKEDSAGCISA
;
A
#
# COMPACT_ATOMS: atom_id res chain seq x y z
N MET A 1 -5.87 14.66 -5.98
CA MET A 1 -6.51 13.32 -6.00
C MET A 1 -5.54 12.31 -5.42
N LYS A 2 -6.01 11.43 -4.53
CA LYS A 2 -5.16 10.40 -3.93
C LYS A 2 -5.66 9.02 -4.33
N THR A 3 -4.85 8.26 -5.06
CA THR A 3 -5.19 6.90 -5.49
C THR A 3 -4.31 5.92 -4.75
N ARG A 4 -4.90 4.82 -4.28
CA ARG A 4 -4.18 3.69 -3.69
C ARG A 4 -4.43 2.45 -4.53
N ILE A 5 -3.36 1.85 -5.04
CA ILE A 5 -3.40 0.63 -5.83
C ILE A 5 -2.86 -0.50 -4.94
N PHE A 6 -3.67 -1.53 -4.74
CA PHE A 6 -3.28 -2.73 -4.02
C PHE A 6 -2.98 -3.83 -5.03
N THR A 7 -1.75 -4.33 -5.04
CA THR A 7 -1.35 -5.50 -5.81
C THR A 7 -1.20 -6.68 -4.85
N TYR A 8 -2.15 -7.61 -4.89
CA TYR A 8 -2.15 -8.79 -4.05
C TYR A 8 -1.24 -9.86 -4.65
N VAL A 9 -0.42 -10.46 -3.80
CA VAL A 9 0.53 -11.51 -4.17
C VAL A 9 0.35 -12.75 -3.30
N GLU A 10 0.61 -13.91 -3.89
CA GLU A 10 0.64 -15.19 -3.22
C GLU A 10 1.98 -15.88 -3.48
N CYS A 11 2.72 -16.12 -2.41
CA CYS A 11 3.93 -16.92 -2.47
C CYS A 11 3.56 -18.39 -2.73
N PRO A 12 4.36 -19.16 -3.49
CA PRO A 12 4.16 -20.60 -3.65
C PRO A 12 4.15 -21.41 -2.33
N CYS A 13 4.61 -20.84 -1.21
CA CYS A 13 4.47 -21.46 0.12
C CYS A 13 3.07 -21.24 0.74
N GLY A 14 2.15 -20.55 0.05
CA GLY A 14 0.79 -20.23 0.50
C GLY A 14 0.64 -18.90 1.23
N HIS A 15 1.75 -18.23 1.59
CA HIS A 15 1.70 -16.93 2.27
C HIS A 15 1.20 -15.83 1.32
N ARG A 16 0.27 -14.99 1.79
CA ARG A 16 -0.34 -13.91 1.02
C ARG A 16 0.01 -12.54 1.60
N GLY A 17 0.07 -11.54 0.75
CA GLY A 17 0.25 -10.16 1.15
C GLY A 17 -0.05 -9.19 0.02
N ALA A 18 0.31 -7.92 0.20
CA ALA A 18 0.09 -6.91 -0.82
C ALA A 18 1.24 -5.91 -0.93
N VAL A 19 1.55 -5.53 -2.17
CA VAL A 19 2.35 -4.36 -2.49
C VAL A 19 1.38 -3.21 -2.76
N ILE A 20 1.49 -2.14 -1.98
CA ILE A 20 0.58 -1.00 -2.01
C ILE A 20 1.32 0.17 -2.64
N GLU A 21 0.76 0.74 -3.70
CA GLU A 21 1.22 1.99 -4.29
C GLU A 21 0.24 3.10 -3.92
N SER A 22 0.75 4.24 -3.47
CA SER A 22 -0.02 5.45 -3.24
C SER A 22 0.49 6.53 -4.17
N LEU A 23 -0.42 7.03 -5.01
CA LEU A 23 -0.21 8.15 -5.89
C LEU A 23 -0.95 9.36 -5.31
N ASP A 24 -0.21 10.39 -4.94
CA ASP A 24 -0.77 11.68 -4.53
C ASP A 24 -0.50 12.71 -5.63
N ILE A 25 -1.58 13.10 -6.33
CA ILE A 25 -1.57 14.17 -7.33
C ILE A 25 -2.17 15.39 -6.63
N GLY A 26 -1.33 16.13 -5.90
CA GLY A 26 -1.71 17.42 -5.31
C GLY A 26 -1.71 18.54 -6.34
N ASP A 27 -2.40 19.64 -6.05
CA ASP A 27 -2.65 20.70 -7.04
C ASP A 27 -1.39 21.53 -7.41
N PHE A 28 -0.29 21.44 -6.66
CA PHE A 28 0.89 22.31 -6.85
C PHE A 28 2.27 21.67 -6.59
N GLN A 29 2.31 20.38 -6.23
CA GLN A 29 3.55 19.63 -6.03
C GLN A 29 3.42 18.35 -6.84
N GLY A 30 4.32 18.12 -7.80
CA GLY A 30 4.25 17.00 -8.75
C GLY A 30 4.00 15.63 -8.09
N PRO A 31 3.64 14.61 -8.87
CA PRO A 31 3.09 13.36 -8.34
C PRO A 31 4.03 12.71 -7.32
N GLN A 32 3.53 12.52 -6.10
CA GLN A 32 4.27 11.82 -5.04
C GLN A 32 3.89 10.34 -5.05
N TYR A 33 4.89 9.51 -5.40
CA TYR A 33 4.77 8.06 -5.38
C TYR A 33 5.31 7.52 -4.06
N ARG A 34 4.49 6.76 -3.32
CA ARG A 34 4.93 6.00 -2.14
C ARG A 34 4.55 4.55 -2.28
N THR A 35 5.44 3.65 -1.86
CA THR A 35 5.20 2.22 -1.89
C THR A 35 5.32 1.64 -0.48
N TRP A 36 4.44 0.71 -0.14
CA TRP A 36 4.36 0.08 1.17
C TRP A 36 4.09 -1.41 0.99
N LEU A 37 4.48 -2.20 1.98
CA LEU A 37 4.23 -3.63 2.02
C LEU A 37 3.25 -3.94 3.15
N ARG A 38 2.24 -4.75 2.85
CA ARG A 38 1.31 -5.31 3.84
C ARG A 38 1.50 -6.82 3.89
N ASP A 39 1.76 -7.33 5.09
CA ASP A 39 2.00 -8.75 5.36
C ASP A 39 3.16 -9.34 4.53
N LEU A 40 4.09 -8.48 4.10
CA LEU A 40 5.33 -8.81 3.39
C LEU A 40 6.48 -8.03 4.03
N ASN A 41 7.73 -8.41 3.76
CA ASN A 41 8.91 -7.67 4.21
C ASN A 41 9.69 -7.07 3.02
N HIS A 42 10.59 -6.12 3.29
CA HIS A 42 11.44 -5.50 2.27
C HIS A 42 12.76 -6.28 2.04
N ALA A 43 12.75 -7.61 2.24
CA ALA A 43 13.94 -8.46 2.14
C ALA A 43 14.03 -9.25 0.82
N GLY A 44 13.18 -8.91 -0.16
CA GLY A 44 13.27 -9.48 -1.50
C GLY A 44 14.51 -8.99 -2.26
N THR A 45 14.79 -9.68 -3.36
CA THR A 45 15.96 -9.45 -4.23
C THR A 45 15.54 -9.34 -5.69
N TYR A 46 14.29 -8.94 -5.95
CA TYR A 46 13.79 -8.78 -7.32
C TYR A 46 14.47 -7.59 -7.99
N GLU A 47 15.17 -7.84 -9.09
CA GLU A 47 15.90 -6.85 -9.93
C GLU A 47 15.37 -6.83 -11.38
N GLY A 48 14.13 -7.28 -11.58
CA GLY A 48 13.51 -7.35 -12.91
C GLY A 48 12.95 -6.02 -13.42
N VAL A 49 12.25 -6.06 -14.56
CA VAL A 49 11.75 -4.87 -15.26
C VAL A 49 10.54 -4.22 -14.62
N ASP A 50 9.80 -4.94 -13.78
CA ASP A 50 8.64 -4.38 -13.09
C ASP A 50 9.11 -3.42 -12.00
N ARG A 51 8.89 -2.13 -12.24
CA ARG A 51 9.36 -1.05 -11.37
C ARG A 51 8.74 -1.08 -9.98
N LEU A 52 7.52 -1.58 -9.83
CA LEU A 52 6.85 -1.66 -8.53
C LEU A 52 7.57 -2.69 -7.66
N PHE A 53 7.83 -3.88 -8.21
CA PHE A 53 8.51 -4.96 -7.50
C PHE A 53 10.01 -4.67 -7.31
N ALA A 54 10.67 -4.06 -8.28
CA ALA A 54 12.08 -3.67 -8.17
C ALA A 54 12.30 -2.58 -7.11
N ARG A 55 11.33 -1.67 -6.94
CA ARG A 55 11.36 -0.65 -5.89
C ARG A 55 10.99 -1.22 -4.51
N ALA A 56 9.92 -2.00 -4.43
CA ALA A 56 9.38 -2.49 -3.17
C ALA A 56 10.18 -3.66 -2.59
N LYS A 57 10.84 -4.45 -3.45
CA LYS A 57 11.59 -5.67 -3.10
C LYS A 57 10.82 -6.56 -2.11
N PRO A 58 9.60 -6.99 -2.45
CA PRO A 58 8.79 -7.77 -1.52
C PRO A 58 9.42 -9.14 -1.29
N GLY A 59 9.61 -9.49 -0.02
CA GLY A 59 9.98 -10.83 0.42
C GLY A 59 8.86 -11.46 1.23
N CYS A 60 8.75 -12.78 1.14
CA CYS A 60 7.85 -13.57 1.96
C CYS A 60 8.43 -13.73 3.37
N PRO A 61 7.77 -13.26 4.44
CA PRO A 61 8.27 -13.42 5.80
C PRO A 61 8.23 -14.87 6.29
N ALA A 62 7.39 -15.73 5.68
CA ALA A 62 7.23 -17.12 6.09
C ALA A 62 8.37 -18.03 5.58
N CYS A 63 8.85 -17.84 4.36
CA CYS A 63 9.88 -18.70 3.75
C CYS A 63 11.11 -17.97 3.22
N GLY A 64 11.18 -16.64 3.37
CA GLY A 64 12.31 -15.81 2.93
C GLY A 64 12.41 -15.61 1.42
N ARG A 65 11.49 -16.17 0.63
CA ARG A 65 11.52 -16.08 -0.84
C ARG A 65 11.25 -14.65 -1.31
N SER A 66 12.04 -14.17 -2.28
CA SER A 66 11.72 -12.94 -3.01
C SER A 66 10.47 -13.14 -3.87
N LEU A 67 9.56 -12.17 -3.85
CA LEU A 67 8.34 -12.19 -4.65
C LEU A 67 8.47 -11.25 -5.85
N GLY A 68 7.89 -11.64 -6.97
CA GLY A 68 7.87 -10.90 -8.23
C GLY A 68 6.48 -10.81 -8.86
N PRO A 69 6.35 -10.16 -10.03
CA PRO A 69 5.09 -10.02 -10.76
C PRO A 69 4.41 -11.35 -11.08
N GLU A 70 5.18 -12.42 -11.21
CA GLU A 70 4.67 -13.79 -11.42
C GLU A 70 3.86 -14.32 -10.23
N ASN A 71 3.95 -13.68 -9.05
CA ASN A 71 3.20 -14.05 -7.86
C ASN A 71 1.91 -13.24 -7.69
N ILE A 72 1.54 -12.39 -8.64
CA ILE A 72 0.32 -11.57 -8.56
C ILE A 72 -0.92 -12.45 -8.70
N VAL A 73 -1.86 -12.29 -7.77
CA VAL A 73 -3.16 -12.99 -7.77
C VAL A 73 -4.35 -12.04 -7.87
N GLY A 74 -4.12 -10.72 -7.81
CA GLY A 74 -5.18 -9.74 -7.99
C GLY A 74 -4.70 -8.30 -7.85
N ARG A 75 -5.51 -7.37 -8.36
CA ARG A 75 -5.30 -5.92 -8.21
C ARG A 75 -6.61 -5.22 -7.88
N SER A 76 -6.55 -4.21 -7.02
CA SER A 76 -7.69 -3.34 -6.72
C SER A 76 -7.24 -1.89 -6.56
N GLU A 77 -8.02 -0.97 -7.09
CA GLU A 77 -7.74 0.46 -7.02
C GLU A 77 -8.77 1.13 -6.11
N LEU A 78 -8.29 2.02 -5.24
CA LEU A 78 -9.11 2.82 -4.35
C LEU A 78 -8.80 4.29 -4.63
N GLU A 79 -9.75 4.96 -5.28
CA GLU A 79 -9.71 6.40 -5.51
C GLU A 79 -10.27 7.11 -4.28
N GLY A 80 -9.41 7.84 -3.58
CA GLY A 80 -9.80 8.67 -2.45
C GLY A 80 -10.36 10.02 -2.94
N SER A 81 -11.68 10.17 -2.94
CA SER A 81 -12.34 11.49 -2.85
C SER A 81 -12.60 11.93 -1.39
N GLY A 82 -12.07 11.18 -0.42
CA GLY A 82 -12.41 11.33 0.99
C GLY A 82 -11.86 12.60 1.64
N VAL A 83 -12.67 13.66 1.67
CA VAL A 83 -12.77 14.50 2.86
C VAL A 83 -12.95 13.55 4.03
N VAL A 84 -11.95 13.44 4.90
CA VAL A 84 -12.12 12.79 6.20
C VAL A 84 -13.06 13.70 6.97
N LEU A 85 -14.37 13.47 6.83
CA LEU A 85 -15.34 13.99 7.79
C LEU A 85 -15.00 13.28 9.10
N ARG A 86 -14.12 13.90 9.89
CA ARG A 86 -14.02 13.60 11.31
C ARG A 86 -15.45 13.66 11.84
N PRO A 87 -15.94 12.63 12.55
CA PRO A 87 -17.09 12.82 13.41
C PRO A 87 -16.77 14.04 14.26
N LYS A 88 -17.59 15.07 14.11
CA LYS A 88 -17.59 16.23 15.01
C LYS A 88 -17.75 15.64 16.40
N GLU A 89 -16.68 15.67 17.21
CA GLU A 89 -16.83 15.41 18.63
C GLU A 89 -17.93 16.35 19.11
N ASP A 90 -19.00 15.73 19.59
CA ASP A 90 -20.18 16.42 20.07
C ASP A 90 -19.76 17.44 21.11
N SER A 91 -20.27 18.65 20.92
CA SER A 91 -20.15 19.72 21.89
C SER A 91 -20.94 19.32 23.14
N ALA A 92 -20.23 18.86 24.16
CA ALA A 92 -20.64 18.96 25.57
C ALA A 92 -19.41 19.51 26.31
N GLY A 93 -19.34 20.78 26.69
CA GLY A 93 -20.38 21.53 27.36
C GLY A 93 -20.52 21.00 28.78
N CYS A 94 -19.52 21.25 29.64
CA CYS A 94 -19.64 21.24 31.10
C CYS A 94 -18.57 22.15 31.70
N ILE A 95 -18.91 23.43 31.80
CA ILE A 95 -18.51 24.34 32.87
C ILE A 95 -19.17 23.86 34.17
N SER A 96 -18.38 23.67 35.23
CA SER A 96 -18.72 23.73 36.67
C SER A 96 -17.52 23.16 37.43
N ALA A 97 -17.00 23.71 38.52
CA ALA A 97 -17.23 24.96 39.26
C ALA A 97 -15.93 25.23 40.05
#